data_AF-A0A7J7LRG9-F1
#
_entry.id   AF-A0A7J7LRG9-F1
#
_cell.length_a   1.000
_cell.length_b   1.000
_cell.length_c   1.000
_cell.angle_alpha   90.00
_cell.angle_beta   90.00
_cell.angle_gamma   90.00
#
_symmetry.space_group_name_H-M   'P 1'
#
loop_
_entity.id
_entity.type
_entity.pdbx_description
1 polymer ?
#
loop_
_entity_poly.entity_id
_entity_poly.type
_entity_poly.pdbx_seq_one_letter_code
_entity_poly.pdbx_strand_id
1 'polypeptide(L)'
;MEIVVQGFSEGPIFFPVNSWIQSRETEPESRIIFRNQAYFPLQTPDSLKDLRCEDLLSVQGNGKGERKHFERVYDYTTYNDLGNPDKDDDLARPVHGGHERPYPRHCRTGRLLSNTDPYSESRIEKPDSVYVPRDETFEETNQASFSASRLKVVFHNLLLSLAATFPNEDTPFTCFTEIDKLYNYGVLVKHSEDQKDIFEKLLLSSLIKKAVNAGEGLFKYNIPAIISSMQYIYAENIYYHSASFC
;
A
#
# COMPACT_ATOMS: atom_id res chain seq x y z
N MET A 1 -2.83 -20.34 -12.58
CA MET A 1 -2.18 -21.38 -13.42
C MET A 1 -2.23 -22.70 -12.68
N GLU A 2 -2.49 -23.80 -13.38
CA GLU A 2 -2.55 -25.16 -12.82
C GLU A 2 -1.77 -26.10 -13.75
N ILE A 3 -0.99 -27.03 -13.18
CA ILE A 3 -0.32 -28.10 -13.92
C ILE A 3 -1.13 -29.37 -13.75
N VAL A 4 -1.47 -30.02 -14.87
CA VAL A 4 -2.28 -31.25 -14.88
C VAL A 4 -1.47 -32.37 -15.52
N VAL A 5 -1.31 -33.48 -14.78
CA VAL A 5 -0.61 -34.67 -15.27
C VAL A 5 -1.63 -35.78 -15.51
N GLN A 6 -1.69 -36.29 -16.74
CA GLN A 6 -2.62 -37.33 -17.17
C GLN A 6 -1.94 -38.71 -17.26
N GLY A 7 -2.74 -39.78 -17.39
CA GLY A 7 -2.24 -41.14 -17.66
C GLY A 7 -2.18 -42.09 -16.46
N PHE A 8 -2.71 -41.69 -15.30
CA PHE A 8 -2.86 -42.57 -14.15
C PHE A 8 -4.19 -43.31 -14.17
N SER A 9 -4.21 -44.55 -13.68
CA SER A 9 -5.42 -45.38 -13.58
C SER A 9 -6.50 -44.78 -12.68
N GLU A 10 -6.12 -43.92 -11.74
CA GLU A 10 -7.01 -43.26 -10.78
C GLU A 10 -7.50 -41.87 -11.24
N GLY A 11 -7.10 -41.43 -12.44
CA GLY A 11 -7.47 -40.13 -13.01
C GLY A 11 -6.33 -39.11 -13.03
N PRO A 12 -6.56 -37.89 -13.56
CA PRO A 12 -5.54 -36.86 -13.63
C PRO A 12 -5.12 -36.34 -12.25
N ILE A 13 -3.85 -35.94 -12.12
CA ILE A 13 -3.30 -35.31 -10.91
C ILE A 13 -3.12 -33.81 -11.15
N PHE A 14 -3.57 -33.01 -10.18
CA PHE A 14 -3.61 -31.54 -10.27
C PHE A 14 -2.61 -30.88 -9.30
N PHE A 15 -1.90 -29.89 -9.81
CA PHE A 15 -0.92 -29.09 -9.07
C PHE A 15 -1.28 -27.60 -9.20
N PRO A 16 -1.95 -27.02 -8.19
CA PRO A 16 -2.29 -25.61 -8.19
C PRO A 16 -1.02 -24.78 -7.99
N VAL A 17 -0.71 -23.89 -8.93
CA VAL A 17 0.53 -23.09 -8.87
C VAL A 17 0.30 -21.77 -8.15
N ASN A 18 -0.69 -20.98 -8.62
CA ASN A 18 -1.10 -19.67 -8.07
C ASN A 18 0.07 -18.80 -7.55
N SER A 19 1.14 -18.75 -8.34
CA SER A 19 2.43 -18.22 -7.91
C SER A 19 3.24 -17.80 -9.13
N TRP A 20 4.08 -16.77 -8.99
CA TRP A 20 4.94 -16.29 -10.05
C TRP A 20 6.16 -17.22 -10.23
N ILE A 21 6.39 -17.68 -11.45
CA ILE A 21 7.57 -18.48 -11.80
C ILE A 21 8.59 -17.56 -12.48
N GLN A 22 9.80 -17.50 -11.91
CA GLN A 22 10.90 -16.66 -12.40
C GLN A 22 11.81 -17.42 -13.36
N SER A 23 12.53 -16.67 -14.20
CA SER A 23 13.59 -17.24 -15.04
C SER A 23 14.70 -17.84 -14.16
N ARG A 24 15.31 -18.93 -14.65
CA ARG A 24 16.48 -19.57 -14.01
C ARG A 24 17.70 -18.65 -13.94
N GLU A 25 17.75 -17.61 -14.77
CA GLU A 25 18.79 -16.58 -14.72
C GLU A 25 18.65 -15.68 -13.48
N THR A 26 17.41 -15.46 -13.03
CA THR A 26 17.10 -14.62 -11.88
C THR A 26 17.10 -15.42 -10.58
N GLU A 27 16.46 -16.59 -10.60
CA GLU A 27 16.36 -17.51 -9.47
C GLU A 27 16.85 -18.89 -9.93
N PRO A 28 18.09 -19.28 -9.61
CA PRO A 28 18.63 -20.56 -10.06
C PRO A 28 18.00 -21.75 -9.36
N GLU A 29 17.41 -21.54 -8.17
CA GLU A 29 16.72 -22.59 -7.43
C GLU A 29 15.41 -23.01 -8.10
N SER A 30 15.13 -24.32 -8.04
CA SER A 30 13.92 -24.87 -8.63
C SER A 30 12.72 -24.65 -7.71
N ARG A 31 11.57 -24.28 -8.28
CA ARG A 31 10.33 -24.13 -7.53
C ARG A 31 9.68 -25.50 -7.28
N ILE A 32 9.43 -25.80 -6.01
CA ILE A 32 8.68 -26.99 -5.59
C ILE A 32 7.18 -26.67 -5.63
N ILE A 33 6.38 -27.53 -6.26
CA ILE A 33 4.92 -27.39 -6.33
C ILE A 33 4.30 -28.72 -5.91
N PHE A 34 3.49 -28.69 -4.85
CA PHE A 34 2.80 -29.86 -4.35
C PHE A 34 1.43 -30.03 -5.03
N ARG A 35 0.97 -31.29 -5.13
CA ARG A 35 -0.42 -31.56 -5.54
C ARG A 35 -1.40 -31.04 -4.48
N ASN A 36 -2.65 -30.85 -4.86
CA ASN A 36 -3.72 -30.40 -3.95
C ASN A 36 -4.17 -31.49 -2.96
N GLN A 37 -3.26 -31.96 -2.11
CA GLN A 37 -3.57 -32.87 -1.01
C GLN A 37 -2.95 -32.39 0.29
N ALA A 38 -3.79 -32.17 1.29
CA ALA A 38 -3.38 -31.68 2.59
C ALA A 38 -2.86 -32.81 3.49
N TYR A 39 -1.72 -32.58 4.12
CA TYR A 39 -1.14 -33.46 5.14
C TYR A 39 -0.69 -32.65 6.35
N PHE A 40 -0.97 -33.17 7.55
CA PHE A 40 -0.28 -32.73 8.75
C PHE A 40 1.23 -33.08 8.64
N PRO A 41 2.13 -32.37 9.35
CA PRO A 41 3.56 -32.67 9.31
C PRO A 41 3.89 -34.14 9.59
N LEU A 42 3.23 -34.75 10.59
CA LEU A 42 3.40 -36.16 10.95
C LEU A 42 2.82 -37.15 9.93
N GLN A 43 1.90 -36.71 9.08
CA GLN A 43 1.24 -37.53 8.05
C GLN A 43 1.84 -37.32 6.66
N THR A 44 2.85 -36.45 6.52
CA THR A 44 3.50 -36.22 5.23
C THR A 44 4.20 -37.52 4.81
N PRO A 45 3.93 -38.06 3.60
CA PRO A 45 4.60 -39.25 3.11
C PRO A 45 6.13 -39.12 3.21
N ASP A 46 6.83 -40.20 3.58
CA ASP A 46 8.27 -40.14 3.84
C ASP A 46 9.06 -39.57 2.66
N SER A 47 8.66 -39.90 1.43
CA SER A 47 9.28 -39.39 0.19
C SER A 47 9.11 -37.89 -0.06
N LEU A 48 8.18 -37.22 0.64
CA LEU A 48 7.89 -35.80 0.48
C LEU A 48 8.39 -34.94 1.65
N LYS A 49 8.90 -35.56 2.73
CA LYS A 49 9.35 -34.83 3.93
C LYS A 49 10.50 -33.88 3.62
N ASP A 50 11.48 -34.34 2.84
CA ASP A 50 12.65 -33.55 2.47
C ASP A 50 12.25 -32.35 1.61
N LEU A 51 11.43 -32.57 0.58
CA LEU A 51 10.90 -31.50 -0.29
C LEU A 51 10.06 -30.48 0.49
N ARG A 52 9.27 -30.92 1.47
CA ARG A 52 8.49 -30.03 2.34
C ARG A 52 9.41 -29.18 3.22
N CYS A 53 10.48 -29.76 3.74
CA CYS A 53 11.48 -29.05 4.53
C CYS A 53 12.24 -28.03 3.67
N GLU A 54 12.66 -28.44 2.48
CA GLU A 54 13.35 -27.59 1.51
C GLU A 54 12.50 -26.38 1.11
N ASP A 55 11.23 -26.59 0.73
CA ASP A 55 10.33 -25.47 0.40
C ASP A 55 10.12 -24.54 1.61
N LEU A 56 9.96 -25.07 2.82
CA LEU A 56 9.82 -24.27 4.04
C LEU A 56 11.07 -23.40 4.29
N LEU A 57 12.27 -23.97 4.17
CA LEU A 57 13.53 -23.24 4.36
C LEU A 57 13.71 -22.15 3.29
N SER A 58 13.33 -22.43 2.04
CA SER A 58 13.38 -21.45 0.96
C SER A 58 12.49 -20.23 1.25
N VAL A 59 11.32 -20.46 1.85
CA VAL A 59 10.34 -19.42 2.21
C VAL A 59 10.75 -18.66 3.47
N GLN A 60 11.42 -19.29 4.43
CA GLN A 60 11.92 -18.61 5.64
C GLN A 60 13.17 -17.75 5.35
N GLY A 61 14.01 -18.18 4.41
CA GLY A 61 15.28 -17.54 4.12
C GLY A 61 16.26 -17.65 5.30
N ASN A 62 17.23 -16.72 5.35
CA ASN A 62 18.37 -16.78 6.26
C ASN A 62 18.49 -15.59 7.23
N GLY A 63 17.48 -14.71 7.28
CA GLY A 63 17.49 -13.52 8.14
C GLY A 63 18.42 -12.38 7.71
N LYS A 64 19.10 -12.51 6.56
CA LYS A 64 20.16 -11.60 6.12
C LYS A 64 19.91 -11.05 4.73
N GLY A 65 20.65 -10.00 4.37
CA GLY A 65 20.60 -9.38 3.05
C GLY A 65 19.36 -8.52 2.81
N GLU A 66 19.45 -7.69 1.77
CA GLU A 66 18.34 -6.91 1.25
C GLU A 66 17.48 -7.78 0.35
N ARG A 67 16.17 -7.70 0.53
CA ARG A 67 15.21 -8.48 -0.24
C ARG A 67 15.06 -7.97 -1.67
N LYS A 68 14.90 -8.89 -2.61
CA LYS A 68 14.70 -8.59 -4.04
C LYS A 68 13.28 -8.92 -4.46
N HIS A 69 12.69 -8.15 -5.38
CA HIS A 69 11.27 -8.24 -5.74
C HIS A 69 10.80 -9.61 -6.27
N PHE A 70 11.71 -10.47 -6.72
CA PHE A 70 11.40 -11.81 -7.20
C PHE A 70 11.40 -12.86 -6.07
N GLU A 71 11.98 -12.54 -4.92
CA GLU A 71 12.10 -13.46 -3.77
C GLU A 71 10.75 -13.68 -3.08
N ARG A 72 10.57 -14.88 -2.53
CA ARG A 72 9.38 -15.30 -1.76
C ARG A 72 9.74 -15.56 -0.29
N VAL A 73 10.58 -14.70 0.28
CA VAL A 73 11.10 -14.87 1.64
C VAL A 73 10.22 -14.12 2.64
N TYR A 74 9.63 -14.85 3.57
CA TYR A 74 8.80 -14.34 4.65
C TYR A 74 9.64 -14.31 5.93
N ASP A 75 10.05 -13.11 6.29
CA ASP A 75 10.79 -12.84 7.51
C ASP A 75 10.28 -11.54 8.15
N TYR A 76 10.63 -11.30 9.41
CA TYR A 76 9.98 -10.30 10.24
C TYR A 76 10.95 -9.34 10.91
N THR A 77 10.59 -8.06 10.95
CA THR A 77 11.36 -7.01 11.66
C THR A 77 10.44 -6.02 12.37
N THR A 78 11.04 -5.17 13.21
CA THR A 78 10.39 -4.03 13.87
C THR A 78 10.14 -2.90 12.89
N TYR A 79 9.13 -2.06 13.14
CA TYR A 79 8.88 -0.84 12.39
C TYR A 79 9.94 0.22 12.70
N ASN A 80 11.06 0.14 11.99
CA ASN A 80 12.16 1.10 12.01
C ASN A 80 12.34 1.82 10.66
N ASP A 81 11.39 1.67 9.74
CA ASP A 81 11.43 2.23 8.38
C ASP A 81 10.41 3.35 8.14
N LEU A 82 9.76 3.83 9.21
CA LEU A 82 8.72 4.87 9.14
C LEU A 82 9.28 6.30 9.09
N GLY A 83 10.51 6.51 9.55
CA GLY A 83 11.17 7.82 9.56
C GLY A 83 11.87 8.16 8.24
N ASN A 84 12.47 9.34 8.16
CA ASN A 84 13.49 9.68 7.15
C ASN A 84 14.55 10.66 7.71
N PRO A 85 15.33 10.23 8.72
CA PRO A 85 16.28 11.12 9.39
C PRO A 85 17.47 11.52 8.50
N ASP A 86 17.74 10.82 7.39
CA ASP A 86 18.77 11.23 6.42
C ASP A 86 18.35 12.48 5.63
N LYS A 87 17.04 12.73 5.53
CA LYS A 87 16.48 13.86 4.80
C LYS A 87 16.30 15.09 5.68
N ASP A 88 15.81 14.89 6.89
CA ASP A 88 15.54 15.93 7.88
C ASP A 88 15.37 15.30 9.27
N ASP A 89 15.98 15.88 10.29
CA ASP A 89 15.89 15.41 11.68
C ASP A 89 14.44 15.43 12.19
N ASP A 90 13.61 16.36 11.72
CA ASP A 90 12.17 16.42 12.08
C ASP A 90 11.36 15.23 11.52
N LEU A 91 11.93 14.48 10.56
CA LEU A 91 11.35 13.27 10.00
C LEU A 91 11.80 12.00 10.72
N ALA A 92 12.64 12.10 11.76
CA ALA A 92 12.99 10.97 12.61
C ALA A 92 11.76 10.43 13.33
N ARG A 93 11.65 9.09 13.41
CA ARG A 93 10.53 8.42 14.10
C ARG A 93 11.08 7.30 14.98
N PRO A 94 10.53 7.06 16.18
CA PRO A 94 10.99 6.00 17.04
C PRO A 94 10.67 4.62 16.47
N VAL A 95 11.51 3.64 16.79
CA VAL A 95 11.31 2.23 16.41
C VAL A 95 10.13 1.63 17.18
N HIS A 96 9.22 0.95 16.48
CA HIS A 96 8.10 0.23 17.09
C HIS A 96 8.27 -1.28 16.98
N GLY A 97 7.99 -2.00 18.06
CA GLY A 97 8.15 -3.44 18.19
C GLY A 97 9.20 -3.87 19.23
N GLY A 98 9.87 -2.94 19.91
CA GLY A 98 10.75 -3.26 21.03
C GLY A 98 9.99 -3.52 22.34
N HIS A 99 10.73 -3.77 23.42
CA HIS A 99 10.15 -3.89 24.76
C HIS A 99 9.49 -2.58 25.23
N GLU A 100 10.11 -1.44 24.93
CA GLU A 100 9.60 -0.12 25.32
C GLU A 100 8.35 0.30 24.52
N ARG A 101 8.24 -0.15 23.27
CA ARG A 101 7.15 0.19 22.35
C ARG A 101 6.66 -1.09 21.68
N PRO A 102 5.93 -1.95 22.39
CA PRO A 102 5.46 -3.21 21.84
C PRO A 102 4.54 -2.94 20.65
N TYR A 103 4.79 -3.63 19.55
CA TYR A 103 4.03 -3.50 18.32
C TYR A 103 4.20 -4.77 17.48
N PRO A 104 3.20 -5.14 16.65
CA PRO A 104 3.35 -6.23 15.69
C PRO A 104 4.61 -6.07 14.83
N ARG A 105 5.17 -7.18 14.40
CA ARG A 105 6.26 -7.19 13.41
C ARG A 105 5.68 -6.98 12.00
N HIS A 106 6.50 -6.48 11.09
CA HIS A 106 6.18 -6.44 9.67
C HIS A 106 7.18 -7.25 8.84
N CYS A 107 6.89 -7.42 7.55
CA CYS A 107 7.78 -8.11 6.62
C CYS A 107 9.14 -7.41 6.54
N ARG A 108 10.22 -8.16 6.80
CA ARG A 108 11.60 -7.67 6.74
C ARG A 108 11.98 -7.38 5.28
N THR A 109 12.39 -6.16 5.01
CA THR A 109 12.95 -5.73 3.72
C THR A 109 14.47 -5.80 3.68
N GLY A 110 15.14 -5.56 4.81
CA GLY A 110 16.58 -5.72 4.96
C GLY A 110 17.41 -4.71 4.16
N ARG A 111 16.84 -3.54 3.84
CA ARG A 111 17.58 -2.44 3.22
C ARG A 111 18.65 -1.94 4.17
N LEU A 112 19.54 -1.12 3.63
CA LEU A 112 20.58 -0.47 4.41
C LEU A 112 19.97 0.41 5.50
N LEU A 113 20.71 0.57 6.60
CA LEU A 113 20.34 1.51 7.65
C LEU A 113 20.54 2.95 7.18
N SER A 114 19.86 3.88 7.84
CA SER A 114 20.09 5.31 7.64
C SER A 114 21.52 5.68 8.02
N ASN A 115 22.07 6.69 7.34
CA ASN A 115 23.38 7.23 7.66
C ASN A 115 23.39 8.04 8.97
N THR A 116 22.27 8.71 9.30
CA THR A 116 22.13 9.53 10.51
C THR A 116 21.66 8.74 11.72
N ASP A 117 20.84 7.68 11.55
CA ASP A 117 20.37 6.82 12.64
C ASP A 117 20.59 5.32 12.32
N PRO A 118 21.53 4.64 13.02
CA PRO A 118 21.81 3.22 12.80
C PRO A 118 20.70 2.28 13.29
N TYR A 119 19.67 2.78 13.97
CA TYR A 119 18.51 1.97 14.35
C TYR A 119 17.37 2.06 13.33
N SER A 120 17.41 3.03 12.42
CA SER A 120 16.41 3.24 11.39
C SER A 120 16.83 2.62 10.07
N GLU A 121 15.91 1.92 9.41
CA GLU A 121 16.11 1.43 8.04
C GLU A 121 15.90 2.56 7.03
N SER A 122 16.70 2.60 5.98
CA SER A 122 16.57 3.62 4.92
C SER A 122 15.20 3.57 4.25
N ARG A 123 14.67 4.77 3.97
CA ARG A 123 13.34 4.93 3.38
C ARG A 123 13.39 4.75 1.87
N ILE A 124 12.43 4.02 1.32
CA ILE A 124 12.15 4.03 -0.11
C ILE A 124 11.24 5.22 -0.43
N GLU A 125 11.73 6.11 -1.30
CA GLU A 125 10.92 7.19 -1.87
C GLU A 125 10.10 6.68 -3.07
N LYS A 126 8.98 7.36 -3.33
CA LYS A 126 8.14 7.00 -4.49
C LYS A 126 8.83 7.41 -5.79
N PRO A 127 8.66 6.64 -6.89
CA PRO A 127 7.61 5.64 -7.13
C PRO A 127 7.92 4.22 -6.65
N ASP A 128 9.12 3.95 -6.17
CA ASP A 128 9.58 2.60 -5.86
C ASP A 128 8.72 1.94 -4.78
N SER A 129 8.55 0.61 -4.89
CA SER A 129 7.73 -0.18 -3.98
C SER A 129 8.58 -0.77 -2.85
N VAL A 130 7.96 -0.86 -1.67
CA VAL A 130 8.54 -1.61 -0.56
C VAL A 130 8.42 -3.09 -0.88
N TYR A 131 9.46 -3.87 -0.59
CA TYR A 131 9.43 -5.31 -0.81
C TYR A 131 8.29 -5.96 0.00
N VAL A 132 7.59 -6.86 -0.68
CA VAL A 132 6.79 -7.94 -0.10
C VAL A 132 7.13 -9.22 -0.88
N PRO A 133 6.96 -10.42 -0.31
CA PRO A 133 7.18 -11.67 -1.03
C PRO A 133 6.45 -11.66 -2.36
N ARG A 134 7.09 -12.18 -3.41
CA ARG A 134 6.63 -12.01 -4.80
C ARG A 134 5.14 -12.35 -5.00
N ASP A 135 4.66 -13.40 -4.36
CA ASP A 135 3.28 -13.86 -4.49
C ASP A 135 2.26 -13.02 -3.70
N GLU A 136 2.72 -12.14 -2.81
CA GLU A 136 1.90 -11.14 -2.10
C GLU A 136 1.84 -9.79 -2.82
N THR A 137 2.61 -9.63 -3.92
CA THR A 137 2.55 -8.41 -4.72
C THR A 137 1.24 -8.34 -5.49
N PHE A 138 0.72 -7.12 -5.65
CA PHE A 138 -0.44 -6.91 -6.52
C PHE A 138 -0.12 -7.33 -7.96
N GLU A 139 -1.08 -7.98 -8.61
CA GLU A 139 -1.09 -8.08 -10.07
C GLU A 139 -1.06 -6.66 -10.70
N GLU A 140 -0.44 -6.53 -11.87
CA GLU A 140 -0.16 -5.23 -12.50
C GLU A 140 -1.41 -4.35 -12.63
N THR A 141 -2.55 -4.93 -13.00
CA THR A 141 -3.83 -4.22 -13.12
C THR A 141 -4.28 -3.65 -11.76
N ASN A 142 -4.15 -4.43 -10.69
CA ASN A 142 -4.50 -4.00 -9.33
C ASN A 142 -3.53 -2.92 -8.83
N GLN A 143 -2.25 -3.04 -9.19
CA GLN A 143 -1.24 -2.02 -8.86
C GLN A 143 -1.51 -0.69 -9.57
N ALA A 144 -1.96 -0.71 -10.82
CA ALA A 144 -2.33 0.48 -11.57
C ALA A 144 -3.54 1.18 -10.94
N SER A 145 -4.60 0.42 -10.61
CA SER A 145 -5.77 0.96 -9.91
C SER A 145 -5.41 1.55 -8.54
N PHE A 146 -4.61 0.84 -7.75
CA PHE A 146 -4.12 1.34 -6.45
C PHE A 146 -3.31 2.63 -6.60
N SER A 147 -2.43 2.70 -7.59
CA SER A 147 -1.61 3.88 -7.87
C SER A 147 -2.48 5.07 -8.29
N ALA A 148 -3.49 4.85 -9.12
CA ALA A 148 -4.46 5.88 -9.50
C ALA A 148 -5.26 6.38 -8.30
N SER A 149 -5.75 5.48 -7.43
CA SER A 149 -6.45 5.86 -6.19
C SER A 149 -5.54 6.68 -5.25
N ARG A 150 -4.27 6.29 -5.12
CA ARG A 150 -3.29 7.03 -4.32
C ARG A 150 -3.03 8.43 -4.88
N LEU A 151 -2.85 8.55 -6.20
CA LEU A 151 -2.70 9.85 -6.86
C LEU A 151 -3.92 10.73 -6.62
N LYS A 152 -5.13 10.17 -6.69
CA LYS A 152 -6.38 10.88 -6.35
C LYS A 152 -6.34 11.46 -4.92
N VAL A 153 -5.89 10.69 -3.93
CA VAL A 153 -5.77 11.15 -2.54
C VAL A 153 -4.73 12.26 -2.37
N VAL A 154 -3.52 12.08 -2.93
CA VAL A 154 -2.47 13.10 -2.86
C VAL A 154 -2.94 14.40 -3.50
N PHE A 155 -3.62 14.29 -4.64
CA PHE A 155 -4.18 15.44 -5.34
C PHE A 155 -5.26 16.14 -4.53
N HIS A 156 -6.19 15.39 -3.93
CA HIS A 156 -7.20 15.94 -3.03
C HIS A 156 -6.59 16.68 -1.82
N ASN A 157 -5.55 16.11 -1.19
CA ASN A 157 -4.84 16.78 -0.09
C ASN A 157 -4.11 18.05 -0.56
N LEU A 158 -3.50 18.01 -1.75
CA LEU A 158 -2.82 19.18 -2.34
C LEU A 158 -3.84 20.28 -2.66
N LEU A 159 -4.98 19.94 -3.27
CA LEU A 159 -6.06 20.89 -3.53
C LEU A 159 -6.56 21.56 -2.25
N LEU A 160 -6.75 20.79 -1.18
CA LEU A 160 -7.15 21.32 0.12
C LEU A 160 -6.09 22.26 0.72
N SER A 161 -4.81 21.89 0.64
CA SER A 161 -3.70 22.73 1.10
C SER A 161 -3.58 24.04 0.32
N LEU A 162 -3.79 23.99 -0.99
CA LEU A 162 -3.78 25.18 -1.85
C LEU A 162 -4.96 26.10 -1.58
N ALA A 163 -6.16 25.54 -1.36
CA ALA A 163 -7.32 26.31 -0.93
C ALA A 163 -7.03 27.10 0.37
N ALA A 164 -6.24 26.54 1.28
CA ALA A 164 -5.81 27.21 2.51
C ALA A 164 -4.65 28.21 2.33
N THR A 165 -3.95 28.23 1.18
CA THR A 165 -2.81 29.15 0.93
C THR A 165 -3.26 30.48 0.31
N PHE A 166 -4.54 30.63 -0.04
CA PHE A 166 -5.05 31.88 -0.61
C PHE A 166 -5.13 32.97 0.47
N PRO A 167 -4.59 34.18 0.22
CA PRO A 167 -4.24 35.17 1.25
C PRO A 167 -5.40 35.78 2.06
N ASN A 168 -6.64 35.33 1.87
CA ASN A 168 -7.81 35.80 2.61
C ASN A 168 -8.63 34.68 3.28
N GLU A 169 -8.19 33.42 3.26
CA GLU A 169 -9.06 32.29 3.65
C GLU A 169 -8.36 31.25 4.54
N ASP A 170 -7.97 31.65 5.76
CA ASP A 170 -8.12 30.76 6.93
C ASP A 170 -9.61 30.63 7.31
N THR A 171 -10.49 30.52 6.31
CA THR A 171 -11.94 30.45 6.54
C THR A 171 -12.30 29.00 6.79
N PRO A 172 -12.68 28.62 8.02
CA PRO A 172 -13.32 27.32 8.23
C PRO A 172 -14.57 27.24 7.35
N PHE A 173 -14.98 26.03 6.99
CA PHE A 173 -16.26 25.83 6.31
C PHE A 173 -17.37 26.57 7.06
N THR A 174 -18.07 27.46 6.37
CA THR A 174 -19.11 28.30 6.98
C THR A 174 -20.39 27.50 7.23
N CYS A 175 -20.62 26.44 6.44
CA CYS A 175 -21.77 25.55 6.59
C CYS A 175 -21.56 24.21 5.86
N PHE A 176 -22.39 23.22 6.21
CA PHE A 176 -22.34 21.88 5.60
C PHE A 176 -22.51 21.89 4.07
N THR A 177 -23.21 22.89 3.51
CA THR A 177 -23.37 22.99 2.05
C THR A 177 -22.06 23.25 1.32
N GLU A 178 -21.05 23.84 1.98
CA GLU A 178 -19.71 24.01 1.39
C GLU A 178 -18.95 22.68 1.32
N ILE A 179 -19.18 21.80 2.30
CA ILE A 179 -18.66 20.43 2.29
C ILE A 179 -19.37 19.62 1.20
N ASP A 180 -20.70 19.76 1.06
CA ASP A 180 -21.48 19.10 0.01
C ASP A 180 -21.03 19.49 -1.40
N LYS A 181 -20.56 20.73 -1.59
CA LYS A 181 -20.02 21.19 -2.88
C LYS A 181 -18.79 20.40 -3.31
N LEU A 182 -17.96 19.91 -2.39
CA LEU A 182 -16.78 19.07 -2.69
C LEU A 182 -17.18 17.76 -3.38
N TYR A 183 -18.33 17.20 -3.02
CA TYR A 183 -18.84 15.96 -3.58
C TYR A 183 -19.72 16.15 -4.81
N ASN A 184 -20.48 17.25 -4.89
CA ASN A 184 -21.40 17.50 -5.99
C ASN A 184 -20.74 18.18 -7.18
N TYR A 185 -19.94 19.21 -6.91
CA TYR A 185 -19.35 20.11 -7.91
C TYR A 185 -17.81 20.05 -7.97
N GLY A 186 -17.16 19.48 -6.96
CA GLY A 186 -15.70 19.41 -6.87
C GLY A 186 -15.08 20.69 -6.32
N VAL A 187 -13.74 20.76 -6.32
CA VAL A 187 -13.01 21.96 -5.87
C VAL A 187 -12.95 22.97 -7.02
N LEU A 188 -13.69 24.08 -6.90
CA LEU A 188 -13.61 25.20 -7.83
C LEU A 188 -12.38 26.06 -7.51
N VAL A 189 -11.32 25.93 -8.29
CA VAL A 189 -10.21 26.89 -8.27
C VAL A 189 -10.69 28.16 -8.97
N LYS A 190 -10.98 29.22 -8.21
CA LYS A 190 -11.39 30.51 -8.78
C LYS A 190 -10.21 31.07 -9.59
N HIS A 191 -10.37 31.16 -10.91
CA HIS A 191 -9.47 31.94 -11.77
C HIS A 191 -9.71 33.43 -11.51
N SER A 192 -8.89 34.05 -10.66
CA SER A 192 -8.71 35.51 -10.69
C SER A 192 -7.49 35.85 -11.53
N GLU A 193 -7.49 37.02 -12.17
CA GLU A 193 -6.46 37.43 -13.14
C GLU A 193 -5.04 37.47 -12.54
N ASP A 194 -4.91 37.70 -11.23
CA ASP A 194 -3.64 37.71 -10.48
C ASP A 194 -3.13 36.32 -10.09
N GLN A 195 -3.92 35.26 -10.30
CA GLN A 195 -3.64 33.89 -9.85
C GLN A 195 -3.25 32.92 -10.96
N LYS A 196 -3.15 33.40 -12.22
CA LYS A 196 -2.68 32.62 -13.37
C LYS A 196 -1.27 32.07 -13.17
N ASP A 197 -0.36 32.86 -12.59
CA ASP A 197 1.05 32.48 -12.44
C ASP A 197 1.25 31.34 -11.41
N ILE A 198 0.42 31.31 -10.34
CA ILE A 198 0.42 30.23 -9.34
C ILE A 198 -0.19 28.97 -9.93
N PHE A 199 -1.33 29.07 -10.62
CA PHE A 199 -1.99 27.94 -11.25
C PHE A 199 -1.17 27.35 -12.41
N GLU A 200 -0.45 28.17 -13.19
CA GLU A 200 0.50 27.71 -14.20
C GLU A 200 1.73 27.01 -13.58
N LYS A 201 2.32 27.57 -12.51
CA LYS A 201 3.37 26.87 -11.72
C LYS A 201 2.85 25.56 -11.10
N LEU A 202 1.58 25.51 -10.74
CA LEU A 202 0.91 24.33 -10.19
C LEU A 202 0.69 23.25 -11.26
N LEU A 203 0.14 23.64 -12.41
CA LEU A 203 -0.02 22.79 -13.61
C LEU A 203 1.33 22.29 -14.14
N LEU A 204 2.44 22.99 -13.86
CA LEU A 204 3.78 22.56 -14.23
C LEU A 204 4.32 21.41 -13.36
N SER A 205 3.75 21.16 -12.17
CA SER A 205 4.09 20.00 -11.37
C SER A 205 3.68 18.71 -12.10
N SER A 206 4.60 17.75 -12.16
CA SER A 206 4.44 16.49 -12.92
C SER A 206 3.20 15.69 -12.50
N LEU A 207 2.69 15.91 -11.28
CA LEU A 207 1.50 15.26 -10.74
C LEU A 207 0.20 15.84 -11.32
N ILE A 208 0.12 17.16 -11.52
CA ILE A 208 -1.10 17.81 -12.02
C ILE A 208 -1.25 17.58 -13.51
N LYS A 209 -0.16 17.59 -14.30
CA LYS A 209 -0.22 17.18 -15.72
C LYS A 209 -0.76 15.77 -15.88
N LYS A 210 -0.33 14.84 -15.03
CA LYS A 210 -0.83 13.45 -15.02
C LYS A 210 -2.30 13.38 -14.61
N ALA A 211 -2.74 14.22 -13.67
CA ALA A 211 -4.13 14.27 -13.24
C ALA A 211 -5.06 14.90 -14.30
N VAL A 212 -4.67 16.02 -14.90
CA VAL A 212 -5.43 16.69 -15.96
C VAL A 212 -5.57 15.79 -17.19
N ASN A 213 -4.51 15.06 -17.55
CA ASN A 213 -4.57 14.06 -18.62
C ASN A 213 -5.44 12.84 -18.27
N ALA A 214 -5.69 12.57 -16.98
CA ALA A 214 -6.51 11.46 -16.50
C ALA A 214 -8.02 11.82 -16.35
N GLY A 215 -8.40 13.08 -16.62
CA GLY A 215 -9.79 13.53 -16.75
C GLY A 215 -10.41 14.18 -15.49
N GLU A 216 -11.61 14.75 -15.67
CA GLU A 216 -12.34 15.57 -14.68
C GLU A 216 -12.67 14.84 -13.35
N GLY A 217 -12.67 13.51 -13.34
CA GLY A 217 -13.01 12.67 -12.17
C GLY A 217 -12.04 12.76 -10.98
N LEU A 218 -10.90 13.44 -11.13
CA LEU A 218 -9.91 13.64 -10.06
C LEU A 218 -10.18 14.90 -9.20
N PHE A 219 -11.02 15.83 -9.65
CA PHE A 219 -11.37 17.05 -8.91
C PHE A 219 -12.63 16.89 -8.04
N LYS A 220 -13.34 15.78 -8.21
CA LYS A 220 -14.59 15.47 -7.53
C LYS A 220 -14.39 14.34 -6.53
N TYR A 221 -14.73 14.61 -5.27
CA TYR A 221 -14.74 13.60 -4.23
C TYR A 221 -15.89 12.62 -4.49
N ASN A 222 -15.67 11.35 -4.16
CA ASN A 222 -16.74 10.37 -4.20
C ASN A 222 -17.72 10.67 -3.07
N ILE A 223 -19.03 10.65 -3.34
CA ILE A 223 -20.06 10.84 -2.33
C ILE A 223 -19.95 9.67 -1.32
N PRO A 224 -19.71 9.93 -0.02
CA PRO A 224 -19.69 8.89 1.00
C PRO A 224 -21.03 8.16 1.05
N ALA A 225 -21.01 6.84 1.26
CA ALA A 225 -22.22 6.02 1.32
C ALA A 225 -23.25 6.58 2.33
N ILE A 226 -22.77 7.00 3.49
CA ILE A 226 -23.59 7.60 4.55
C ILE A 226 -24.31 8.90 4.12
N ILE A 227 -23.71 9.70 3.23
CA ILE A 227 -24.34 10.91 2.65
C ILE A 227 -25.34 10.51 1.56
N SER A 228 -25.01 9.52 0.74
CA SER A 228 -25.88 9.05 -0.35
C SER A 228 -27.18 8.41 0.14
N SER A 229 -27.17 7.70 1.26
CA SER A 229 -28.36 7.04 1.83
C SER A 229 -29.24 7.97 2.67
N MET A 230 -28.73 9.13 3.08
CA MET A 230 -29.35 9.99 4.06
C MET A 230 -29.20 11.47 3.70
N GLN A 231 -29.91 11.91 2.66
CA GLN A 231 -29.92 13.31 2.23
C GLN A 231 -30.42 14.32 3.29
N TYR A 232 -30.95 13.86 4.45
CA TYR A 232 -31.61 14.74 5.44
C TYR A 232 -31.28 14.49 6.93
N ILE A 233 -30.42 13.53 7.31
CA ILE A 233 -30.32 13.08 8.72
C ILE A 233 -29.19 13.75 9.51
N TYR A 234 -28.20 14.38 8.85
CA TYR A 234 -27.11 15.07 9.55
C TYR A 234 -27.56 16.22 10.45
N ALA A 235 -28.74 16.79 10.18
CA ALA A 235 -29.28 17.88 10.98
C ALA A 235 -30.10 17.42 12.19
N GLU A 236 -30.55 16.15 12.25
CA GLU A 236 -31.59 15.76 13.21
C GLU A 236 -31.19 14.76 14.30
N ASN A 237 -30.04 14.09 14.26
CA ASN A 237 -29.60 13.30 15.42
C ASN A 237 -28.07 13.19 15.52
N ILE A 238 -27.54 13.93 16.48
CA ILE A 238 -26.19 13.83 17.05
C ILE A 238 -26.01 12.40 17.58
N TYR A 239 -25.47 11.49 16.77
CA TYR A 239 -24.96 10.19 17.21
C TYR A 239 -23.64 10.40 17.98
N TYR A 240 -23.73 11.01 19.15
CA TYR A 240 -22.76 10.84 20.20
C TYR A 240 -23.48 10.11 21.34
N HIS A 241 -23.50 8.78 21.27
CA HIS A 241 -23.58 8.03 22.52
C HIS A 241 -22.24 8.21 23.23
N SER A 242 -22.17 9.28 24.02
CA SER A 242 -21.26 9.33 25.16
C SER A 242 -21.53 8.09 26.00
N ALA A 243 -20.66 7.10 25.86
CA ALA A 243 -20.51 6.05 26.85
C ALA A 243 -20.01 6.70 28.14
N SER A 244 -20.95 7.27 28.91
CA SER A 244 -20.75 7.55 30.32
C SER A 244 -20.81 6.20 31.03
N PHE A 245 -19.66 5.57 31.21
CA PHE A 245 -19.49 4.55 32.24
C PHE A 245 -19.55 5.27 33.59
N CYS A 246 -20.64 5.03 34.34
CA CYS A 246 -20.66 5.03 35.80
C CYS A 246 -20.92 3.59 36.24
#